data_AF-A0A259M967-F1
#
_entry.id   AF-A0A259M967-F1
#
_cell.length_a   1.000
_cell.length_b   1.000
_cell.length_c   1.000
_cell.angle_alpha   90.00
_cell.angle_beta   90.00
_cell.angle_gamma   90.00
#
_symmetry.space_group_name_H-M   'P 1'
#
loop_
_entity.id
_entity.type
_entity.pdbx_description
1 polymer ?
#
loop_
_entity_poly.entity_id
_entity_poly.type
_entity_poly.pdbx_seq_one_letter_code
_entity_poly.pdbx_strand_id
1 'polypeptide(L)'
;GTLIMIDDERILEHLSDEEKARITKKMVRFRTLGCYPLTGAVESTATTLPEIIQEMLLTKTSERQGRVIDHDQAGSMEEKKRQGYF
;
A
#
# COMPACT_ATOMS: atom_id res chain seq x y z
N GLY A 1 3.34 -9.44 4.57
CA GLY A 1 2.29 -9.20 3.56
C GLY A 1 1.84 -7.77 3.64
N THR A 2 1.27 -7.24 2.56
CA THR A 2 0.84 -5.84 2.45
C THR A 2 -0.68 -5.74 2.63
N LEU A 3 -1.16 -4.77 3.41
CA LEU A 3 -2.59 -4.51 3.52
C LEU A 3 -3.07 -3.79 2.26
N ILE A 4 -4.08 -4.33 1.60
CA ILE A 4 -4.74 -3.70 0.46
C ILE A 4 -6.13 -3.25 0.90
N MET A 5 -6.40 -1.95 0.76
CA MET A 5 -7.75 -1.43 0.95
C MET A 5 -8.62 -1.86 -0.22
N ILE A 6 -9.83 -2.31 0.06
CA ILE A 6 -10.84 -2.56 -0.98
C ILE A 6 -11.60 -1.24 -1.17
N ASP A 7 -11.16 -0.45 -2.15
CA ASP A 7 -11.80 0.82 -2.55
C ASP A 7 -12.61 0.66 -3.86
N ASP A 8 -12.39 -0.44 -4.58
CA ASP A 8 -13.01 -0.72 -5.86
C ASP A 8 -13.63 -2.12 -5.86
N GLU A 9 -14.94 -2.20 -6.06
CA GLU A 9 -15.68 -3.46 -6.03
C GLU A 9 -15.28 -4.44 -7.15
N ARG A 10 -14.70 -3.94 -8.25
CA ARG A 10 -14.24 -4.79 -9.37
C ARG A 10 -13.20 -5.81 -8.92
N ILE A 11 -12.44 -5.51 -7.88
CA ILE A 11 -11.44 -6.45 -7.36
C ILE A 11 -12.10 -7.73 -6.82
N LEU A 12 -13.35 -7.66 -6.35
CA LEU A 12 -14.06 -8.79 -5.76
C LEU A 12 -14.30 -9.93 -6.77
N GLU A 13 -14.35 -9.61 -8.07
CA GLU A 13 -14.46 -10.60 -9.15
C GLU A 13 -13.18 -11.44 -9.30
N HIS A 14 -12.04 -10.90 -8.85
CA HIS A 14 -10.73 -11.53 -8.95
C HIS A 14 -10.26 -12.20 -7.65
N LEU A 15 -11.08 -12.19 -6.60
CA LEU A 15 -10.77 -12.82 -5.31
C LEU A 15 -11.46 -14.17 -5.18
N SER A 16 -10.72 -15.14 -4.63
CA SER A 16 -11.27 -16.40 -4.14
C SER A 16 -12.20 -16.19 -2.93
N ASP A 17 -13.03 -17.19 -2.64
CA ASP A 17 -13.94 -17.13 -1.47
C ASP A 17 -13.17 -17.01 -0.15
N GLU A 18 -11.99 -17.62 -0.06
CA GLU A 18 -11.12 -17.52 1.12
C GLU A 18 -10.55 -16.09 1.28
N GLU A 19 -10.19 -15.43 0.18
CA GLU A 19 -9.73 -14.03 0.21
C GLU A 19 -10.87 -13.07 0.57
N LYS A 20 -12.06 -13.30 0.04
CA LYS A 20 -13.27 -12.54 0.41
C LYS A 20 -13.59 -12.67 1.90
N ALA A 21 -13.46 -13.87 2.46
CA ALA A 21 -13.67 -14.12 3.90
C ALA A 21 -12.66 -13.39 4.80
N ARG A 22 -11.49 -13.00 4.28
CA ARG A 22 -10.45 -12.26 5.01
C ARG A 22 -10.65 -10.74 5.00
N ILE A 23 -11.63 -10.23 4.24
CA ILE A 23 -11.94 -8.79 4.19
C ILE A 23 -12.43 -8.34 5.56
N THR A 24 -11.74 -7.38 6.16
CA THR A 24 -12.05 -6.83 7.48
C THR A 24 -11.96 -5.31 7.47
N LYS A 25 -12.77 -4.66 8.31
CA LYS A 25 -12.65 -3.21 8.56
C LYS A 25 -11.49 -2.95 9.50
N LYS A 26 -10.57 -2.08 9.09
CA LYS A 26 -9.43 -1.64 9.89
C LYS A 26 -9.21 -0.13 9.75
N MET A 27 -8.64 0.47 10.80
CA MET A 27 -8.12 1.83 10.73
C MET A 27 -6.72 1.79 10.10
N VAL A 28 -6.59 2.41 8.94
CA VAL A 28 -5.35 2.40 8.17
C VAL A 28 -5.03 3.78 7.61
N ARG A 29 -3.75 4.01 7.32
CA ARG A 29 -3.23 5.19 6.62
C ARG A 29 -2.34 4.78 5.47
N PHE A 30 -2.19 5.68 4.52
CA PHE A 30 -1.25 5.55 3.42
C PHE A 30 -0.13 6.57 3.59
N ARG A 31 1.12 6.10 3.63
CA ARG A 31 2.30 6.98 3.68
C ARG A 31 2.73 7.48 2.29
N THR A 32 2.30 6.76 1.25
CA THR A 32 2.45 7.16 -0.15
C THR A 32 1.22 6.68 -0.92
N LEU A 33 0.88 7.36 -2.02
CA LEU A 33 -0.24 7.00 -2.88
C LEU A 33 0.26 6.81 -4.32
N GLY A 34 -0.30 5.83 -5.01
CA GLY A 34 -0.10 5.60 -6.44
C GLY A 34 -1.21 4.72 -6.98
N CYS A 35 -0.94 3.95 -8.02
CA CYS A 35 -1.97 3.11 -8.65
C CYS A 35 -2.62 2.11 -7.67
N TYR A 36 -3.92 1.89 -7.83
CA TYR A 36 -4.66 0.80 -7.22
C TYR A 36 -4.49 -0.49 -8.03
N PRO A 37 -4.37 -1.70 -7.42
CA PRO A 37 -4.25 -2.01 -5.99
C PRO A 37 -2.78 -2.16 -5.54
N LEU A 38 -1.88 -1.27 -5.99
CA LEU A 38 -0.43 -1.41 -5.79
C LEU A 38 0.11 -0.56 -4.63
N THR A 39 -0.79 0.00 -3.83
CA THR A 39 -0.46 0.88 -2.71
C THR A 39 -0.90 0.23 -1.41
N GLY A 40 0.09 -0.14 -0.59
CA GLY A 40 -0.10 -0.77 0.70
C GLY A 40 -0.49 0.20 1.79
N ALA A 41 -1.53 -0.15 2.53
CA ALA A 41 -1.94 0.56 3.73
C ALA A 41 -1.08 0.12 4.94
N VAL A 42 -0.97 1.01 5.92
CA VAL A 42 -0.33 0.75 7.22
C VAL A 42 -1.39 0.91 8.30
N GLU A 43 -1.47 -0.02 9.24
CA GLU A 43 -2.37 0.14 10.40
C GLU A 43 -1.95 1.37 11.19
N SER A 44 -2.91 2.25 11.47
CA SER A 44 -2.66 3.47 12.22
C SER A 44 -3.95 3.99 12.80
N THR A 45 -3.89 4.40 14.06
CA THR A 45 -4.96 5.11 14.76
C THR A 45 -4.73 6.61 14.81
N ALA A 46 -3.66 7.12 14.17
CA ALA A 46 -3.32 8.54 14.18
C ALA A 46 -4.31 9.36 13.35
N THR A 47 -5.05 10.22 14.02
CA THR A 47 -6.08 11.12 13.45
C THR A 47 -5.66 12.58 13.46
N THR A 48 -4.60 12.93 14.19
CA THR A 48 -4.11 14.32 14.32
C THR A 48 -2.67 14.48 13.83
N LEU A 49 -2.28 15.72 13.47
CA LEU A 49 -0.91 16.01 13.03
C LEU A 49 0.17 15.61 14.06
N PRO A 50 0.03 15.91 15.37
CA PRO A 50 1.00 15.48 16.37
C PRO A 50 1.16 13.95 16.45
N GLU A 51 0.05 13.21 16.37
CA GLU A 51 0.07 11.74 16.37
C GLU A 51 0.81 11.18 15.14
N ILE A 52 0.59 11.78 13.97
CA ILE A 52 1.28 11.40 12.73
C ILE A 52 2.78 11.64 12.85
N ILE A 53 3.19 12.79 13.38
CA ILE A 53 4.61 13.12 13.55
C ILE A 53 5.26 12.09 14.49
N GLN A 54 4.61 11.76 15.60
CA GLN A 54 5.11 10.76 16.54
C GLN A 54 5.24 9.38 15.90
N GLU A 55 4.25 8.95 15.13
CA GLU A 55 4.29 7.69 14.37
C GLU A 55 5.45 7.67 13.36
N MET A 56 5.65 8.77 12.62
CA MET A 56 6.74 8.89 11.66
C MET A 56 8.12 8.83 12.32
N LEU A 57 8.30 9.48 13.48
CA LEU A 57 9.56 9.47 14.22
C LEU A 57 9.96 8.08 14.73
N LEU A 58 8.97 7.23 15.05
CA LEU A 58 9.20 5.87 15.52
C LEU A 58 9.36 4.85 14.37
N THR A 59 8.96 5.23 13.16
CA THR A 59 8.98 4.33 12.02
C THR A 59 10.38 4.18 11.44
N LYS A 60 10.84 2.92 11.30
CA LYS A 60 12.18 2.59 10.79
C LYS A 60 12.21 2.25 9.30
N THR A 61 11.07 2.31 8.63
CA THR A 61 10.93 1.89 7.24
C THR A 61 10.57 3.06 6.34
N SER A 62 11.10 3.02 5.11
CA SER A 62 10.80 4.03 4.08
C SER A 62 9.30 4.20 3.88
N GLU A 63 8.87 5.43 3.57
CA GLU A 63 7.50 5.76 3.18
C GLU A 63 7.00 4.91 1.99
N ARG A 64 7.91 4.54 1.07
CA ARG A 64 7.60 3.76 -0.14
C ARG A 64 7.59 2.25 0.08
N GLN A 65 7.84 1.77 1.30
CA GLN A 65 7.82 0.33 1.60
C GLN A 65 6.48 -0.33 1.22
N GLY A 66 5.37 0.42 1.27
CA GLY A 66 4.05 -0.09 0.91
C GLY A 66 3.82 -0.27 -0.60
N ARG A 67 4.73 0.15 -1.48
CA ARG A 67 4.59 -0.01 -2.93
C ARG A 67 4.95 -1.43 -3.34
N VAL A 68 3.94 -2.25 -3.66
CA VAL A 68 4.13 -3.67 -4.01
C VAL A 68 5.05 -3.86 -5.23
N ILE A 69 5.11 -2.86 -6.10
CA ILE A 69 5.96 -2.89 -7.30
C ILE A 69 7.39 -2.42 -7.06
N ASP A 70 7.72 -1.87 -5.88
CA ASP A 70 9.04 -1.30 -5.59
C ASP A 70 10.03 -2.38 -5.09
N HIS A 71 9.68 -3.66 -5.21
CA HIS A 71 10.50 -4.81 -4.78
C HIS A 71 11.51 -5.31 -5.83
N ASP A 72 11.48 -4.80 -7.06
CA ASP A 72 12.39 -5.25 -8.09
C ASP A 72 13.75 -4.52 -8.02
N GLN A 73 14.80 -5.30 -8.28
CA GLN A 73 16.23 -4.99 -8.15
C GLN A 73 16.64 -3.58 -8.61
N ALA A 74 17.81 -3.13 -8.11
CA ALA A 74 18.47 -1.89 -8.54
C ALA A 74 18.43 -1.74 -10.08
N GLY A 75 17.55 -0.85 -10.58
CA GLY A 75 17.27 -0.69 -12.02
C GLY A 75 15.80 -0.84 -12.43
N SER A 76 14.89 -1.27 -11.54
CA SER A 76 13.45 -1.46 -11.82
C SER A 76 12.75 -0.25 -12.45
N MET A 77 13.12 0.98 -12.05
CA MET A 77 12.52 2.18 -12.65
C MET A 77 12.92 2.39 -14.11
N GLU A 78 14.16 2.09 -14.49
CA GLU A 78 14.62 2.23 -15.88
C GLU A 78 13.98 1.16 -16.78
N GLU A 79 13.80 -0.06 -16.27
CA GLU A 79 13.09 -1.11 -17.00
C GLU A 79 11.60 -0.77 -17.20
N LYS A 80 10.93 -0.23 -16.17
CA LYS A 80 9.54 0.24 -16.28
C LYS A 80 9.36 1.40 -17.27
N LYS A 81 10.33 2.33 -17.36
CA LYS A 81 10.37 3.35 -18.42
C LYS A 81 10.51 2.70 -19.79
N ARG A 82 11.41 1.73 -19.95
CA ARG A 82 11.59 1.00 -21.21
C ARG A 82 10.34 0.23 -21.64
N GLN A 83 9.55 -0.25 -20.68
CA GLN A 83 8.28 -0.94 -20.92
C GLN A 83 7.09 0.02 -21.14
N GLY A 84 7.30 1.34 -21.16
CA GLY A 84 6.25 2.33 -21.41
C GLY A 84 5.25 2.50 -20.27
N TYR A 85 5.64 2.12 -19.04
CA TYR A 85 4.81 2.32 -17.85
C TYR A 85 4.75 3.79 -17.40
N PHE A 86 5.67 4.61 -17.93
CA PHE A 86 5.79 6.06 -17.72
C PHE A 86 5.77 6.76 -19.08
#